data_AF-A0A7K0RJ09-F1
#
_entry.id   AF-A0A7K0RJ09-F1
#
_cell.length_a   1.000
_cell.length_b   1.000
_cell.length_c   1.000
_cell.angle_alpha   90.00
_cell.angle_beta   90.00
_cell.angle_gamma   90.00
#
_symmetry.space_group_name_H-M   'P 1'
#
loop_
_entity.id
_entity.type
_entity.pdbx_description
1 polymer ?
#
loop_
_entity_poly.entity_id
_entity_poly.type
_entity_poly.pdbx_seq_one_letter_code
_entity_poly.pdbx_strand_id
1 'polypeptide(L)'
;MFNGLGALTVFGVVFGAYGFQFVLLEPPCPLCLLIRLGMIGVGFGLALNVLFGPRALHYGLALLAAMFGALASLRQVMLHIVPGTGSYGDPAFGMHLYTWAFIVFVTITLAIAVVLFFQDQFDEPTAPPPAAVRWMAIVVMAAGLFLAGANTITTLLECGVGACPDNPTTYL
;
A
#
# COMPACT_ATOMS: atom_id res chain seq x y z
N MET A 1 14.84 4.58 11.35
CA MET A 1 13.64 5.26 11.90
C MET A 1 12.70 5.73 10.79
N PHE A 2 13.19 6.48 9.79
CA PHE A 2 12.38 6.93 8.63
C PHE A 2 11.65 5.81 7.88
N ASN A 3 12.30 4.66 7.64
CA ASN A 3 11.63 3.50 7.01
C ASN A 3 10.43 2.99 7.81
N GLY A 4 10.51 2.98 9.13
CA GLY A 4 9.41 2.55 9.99
C GLY A 4 8.26 3.54 9.99
N LEU A 5 8.56 4.85 10.02
CA LEU A 5 7.54 5.89 9.87
C LEU A 5 6.86 5.80 8.50
N GLY A 6 7.63 5.64 7.42
CA GLY A 6 7.10 5.47 6.07
C GLY A 6 6.19 4.25 5.96
N ALA A 7 6.59 3.11 6.54
CA ALA A 7 5.75 1.92 6.58
C ALA A 7 4.44 2.15 7.36
N LEU A 8 4.51 2.81 8.53
CA LEU A 8 3.32 3.16 9.31
C LEU A 8 2.39 4.12 8.57
N THR A 9 2.94 5.11 7.85
CA THR A 9 2.14 6.04 7.03
C THR A 9 1.39 5.29 5.95
N VAL A 10 2.07 4.40 5.21
CA VAL A 10 1.45 3.60 4.15
C VAL A 10 0.37 2.66 4.73
N PHE A 11 0.65 1.99 5.85
CA PHE A 11 -0.34 1.16 6.53
C PHE A 11 -1.53 1.99 7.06
N GLY A 12 -1.29 3.20 7.56
CA GLY A 12 -2.34 4.13 7.97
C GLY A 12 -3.29 4.48 6.82
N VAL A 13 -2.77 4.67 5.61
CA VAL A 13 -3.59 4.88 4.40
C VAL A 13 -4.48 3.67 4.11
N VAL A 14 -3.93 2.45 4.23
CA VAL A 14 -4.70 1.21 4.04
C VAL A 14 -5.79 1.06 5.12
N PHE A 15 -5.49 1.37 6.38
CA PHE A 15 -6.49 1.39 7.45
C PHE A 15 -7.60 2.40 7.17
N GLY A 16 -7.27 3.61 6.70
CA GLY A 16 -8.26 4.59 6.28
C GLY A 16 -9.16 4.06 5.16
N ALA A 17 -8.58 3.39 4.16
CA ALA A 17 -9.33 2.77 3.07
C ALA A 17 -10.27 1.66 3.54
N TYR A 18 -9.90 0.87 4.56
CA TYR A 18 -10.83 -0.05 5.21
C TYR A 18 -11.93 0.67 5.98
N GLY A 19 -11.59 1.77 6.66
CA GLY A 19 -12.57 2.62 7.34
C GLY A 19 -13.67 3.10 6.38
N PHE A 20 -13.30 3.59 5.20
CA PHE A 20 -14.27 3.97 4.16
C PHE A 20 -15.14 2.80 3.72
N GLN A 21 -14.57 1.62 3.49
CA GLN A 21 -15.34 0.42 3.09
C GLN A 21 -16.38 0.01 4.13
N PHE A 22 -16.02 -0.01 5.42
CA PHE A 22 -16.95 -0.44 6.48
C PHE A 22 -17.97 0.64 6.86
N VAL A 23 -17.63 1.92 6.72
CA VAL A 23 -18.53 3.03 7.04
C VAL A 23 -19.52 3.32 5.90
N LEU A 24 -19.05 3.25 4.65
CA LEU A 24 -19.89 3.55 3.47
C LEU A 24 -20.64 2.32 2.93
N LEU A 25 -20.34 1.11 3.43
CA LEU A 25 -20.98 -0.16 3.03
C LEU A 25 -20.91 -0.45 1.51
N GLU A 26 -20.00 0.20 0.78
CA GLU A 26 -19.80 -0.03 -0.64
C GLU A 26 -18.94 -1.30 -0.85
N PRO A 27 -19.34 -2.23 -1.73
CA PRO A 27 -18.54 -3.41 -2.05
C PRO A 27 -17.20 -3.00 -2.68
N PRO A 28 -16.07 -3.66 -2.33
CA PRO A 28 -14.76 -3.28 -2.82
C PRO A 28 -14.64 -3.57 -4.31
N CYS A 29 -14.24 -2.56 -5.07
CA CYS A 29 -13.89 -2.77 -6.47
C CYS A 29 -12.66 -3.72 -6.58
N PRO A 30 -12.61 -4.64 -7.56
CA PRO A 30 -11.46 -5.57 -7.71
C PRO A 30 -10.11 -4.84 -7.83
N LEU A 31 -10.06 -3.70 -8.53
CA LEU A 31 -8.84 -2.88 -8.64
C LEU A 31 -8.41 -2.29 -7.30
N CYS A 32 -9.35 -1.99 -6.40
CA CYS A 32 -9.09 -1.43 -5.08
C CYS A 32 -8.30 -2.43 -4.21
N LEU A 33 -8.58 -3.73 -4.36
CA LEU A 33 -7.84 -4.81 -3.69
C LEU A 33 -6.38 -4.88 -4.17
N LEU A 34 -6.14 -4.69 -5.48
CA LEU A 34 -4.77 -4.62 -6.04
C LEU A 34 -4.02 -3.37 -5.54
N ILE A 35 -4.69 -2.22 -5.43
CA ILE A 35 -4.11 -0.99 -4.89
C ILE A 35 -3.67 -1.20 -3.43
N ARG A 36 -4.52 -1.81 -2.60
CA ARG A 36 -4.17 -2.14 -1.21
C ARG A 36 -3.02 -3.12 -1.13
N LEU A 37 -2.98 -4.14 -1.99
CA LEU A 37 -1.87 -5.08 -2.07
C LEU A 37 -0.55 -4.36 -2.41
N GLY A 38 -0.57 -3.41 -3.34
CA GLY A 38 0.59 -2.56 -3.66
C GLY A 38 1.09 -1.79 -2.44
N MET A 39 0.19 -1.12 -1.70
CA MET A 39 0.54 -0.38 -0.47
C MET A 39 1.11 -1.32 0.61
N ILE A 40 0.49 -2.47 0.81
CA ILE A 40 0.97 -3.49 1.77
C ILE A 40 2.37 -3.96 1.39
N GLY A 41 2.62 -4.21 0.10
CA GLY A 41 3.93 -4.60 -0.42
C GLY A 41 5.01 -3.52 -0.20
N VAL A 42 4.68 -2.24 -0.44
CA VAL A 42 5.56 -1.11 -0.09
C VAL A 42 5.88 -1.12 1.40
N GLY A 43 4.86 -1.25 2.24
CA GLY A 43 5.00 -1.29 3.69
C GLY A 43 5.91 -2.43 4.14
N PHE A 44 5.79 -3.62 3.55
CA PHE A 44 6.70 -4.75 3.83
C PHE A 44 8.15 -4.47 3.40
N GLY A 45 8.37 -3.91 2.20
CA GLY A 45 9.73 -3.53 1.76
C GLY A 45 10.39 -2.54 2.72
N LEU A 46 9.63 -1.56 3.21
CA LEU A 46 10.11 -0.62 4.23
C LEU A 46 10.27 -1.27 5.61
N ALA A 47 9.41 -2.21 5.99
CA ALA A 47 9.51 -2.95 7.25
C ALA A 47 10.77 -3.81 7.31
N LEU A 48 11.14 -4.48 6.22
CA LEU A 48 12.37 -5.26 6.12
C LEU A 48 13.61 -4.41 6.36
N ASN A 49 13.61 -3.15 5.91
CA ASN A 49 14.67 -2.19 6.21
C ASN A 49 14.76 -1.80 7.69
N VAL A 50 13.68 -1.95 8.47
CA VAL A 50 13.69 -1.72 9.92
C VAL A 50 14.18 -2.97 10.66
N LEU A 51 13.84 -4.17 10.18
CA LEU A 51 14.20 -5.44 10.82
C LEU A 51 15.65 -5.83 10.58
N PHE A 52 16.08 -5.80 9.33
CA PHE A 52 17.39 -6.33 8.89
C PHE A 52 18.39 -5.22 8.60
N GLY A 53 18.01 -3.96 8.85
CA GLY A 53 18.75 -2.78 8.45
C GLY A 53 18.48 -2.36 6.99
N PRO A 54 18.82 -1.10 6.67
CA PRO A 54 18.67 -0.55 5.32
C PRO A 54 19.50 -1.35 4.30
N ARG A 55 18.84 -1.89 3.27
CA ARG A 55 19.48 -2.56 2.14
C ARG A 55 18.77 -2.16 0.85
N ALA A 56 19.54 -1.99 -0.23
CA ALA A 56 19.01 -1.66 -1.54
C ALA A 56 17.96 -2.69 -2.03
N LEU A 57 18.14 -3.97 -1.68
CA LEU A 57 17.20 -5.04 -2.03
C LEU A 57 15.77 -4.77 -1.51
N HIS A 58 15.63 -4.34 -0.26
CA HIS A 58 14.31 -4.10 0.33
C HIS A 58 13.64 -2.85 -0.27
N TYR A 59 14.43 -1.83 -0.62
CA TYR A 59 13.94 -0.68 -1.38
C TYR A 59 13.52 -1.07 -2.80
N GLY A 60 14.23 -2.01 -3.44
CA GLY A 60 13.84 -2.60 -4.71
C GLY A 60 12.47 -3.29 -4.63
N LEU A 61 12.23 -4.07 -3.56
CA LEU A 61 10.91 -4.69 -3.32
C LEU A 61 9.82 -3.63 -3.15
N ALA A 62 10.08 -2.58 -2.37
CA ALA A 62 9.14 -1.48 -2.18
C ALA A 62 8.86 -0.73 -3.50
N LEU A 63 9.87 -0.51 -4.35
CA LEU A 63 9.70 0.11 -5.66
C LEU A 63 8.84 -0.74 -6.60
N LEU A 64 9.07 -2.05 -6.67
CA LEU A 64 8.27 -2.95 -7.49
C LEU A 64 6.80 -2.95 -7.04
N ALA A 65 6.56 -3.00 -5.72
CA ALA A 65 5.22 -2.91 -5.17
C ALA A 65 4.55 -1.56 -5.45
N ALA A 66 5.30 -0.45 -5.36
CA ALA A 66 4.81 0.88 -5.68
C ALA A 66 4.44 1.02 -7.17
N MET A 67 5.27 0.50 -8.07
CA MET A 67 5.00 0.49 -9.51
C MET A 67 3.75 -0.34 -9.84
N PHE A 68 3.60 -1.51 -9.23
CA PHE A 68 2.41 -2.33 -9.38
C PHE A 68 1.14 -1.59 -8.94
N GLY A 69 1.17 -0.96 -7.76
CA GLY A 69 0.06 -0.14 -7.26
C GLY A 69 -0.24 1.09 -8.12
N ALA A 70 0.79 1.74 -8.65
CA ALA A 70 0.66 2.86 -9.59
C ALA A 70 -0.04 2.42 -10.89
N LEU A 71 0.29 1.26 -11.44
CA LEU A 71 -0.37 0.73 -12.64
C LEU A 71 -1.84 0.37 -12.37
N ALA A 72 -2.14 -0.24 -11.22
CA ALA A 72 -3.51 -0.56 -10.84
C ALA A 72 -4.37 0.71 -10.68
N SER A 73 -3.85 1.72 -9.98
CA SER A 73 -4.53 3.01 -9.80
C SER A 73 -4.66 3.78 -11.12
N LEU A 74 -3.64 3.80 -11.97
CA LEU A 74 -3.70 4.44 -13.28
C LEU A 74 -4.77 3.81 -14.17
N ARG A 75 -4.89 2.47 -14.18
CA ARG A 75 -5.96 1.77 -14.89
C ARG A 75 -7.33 2.24 -14.40
N GLN A 76 -7.51 2.40 -13.10
CA GLN A 76 -8.77 2.88 -12.54
C GLN A 76 -9.08 4.33 -12.96
N VAL A 77 -8.07 5.20 -12.99
CA VAL A 77 -8.20 6.57 -13.52
C VAL A 77 -8.62 6.54 -14.99
N MET A 78 -7.95 5.74 -15.81
CA MET A 78 -8.22 5.64 -17.26
C MET A 78 -9.64 5.13 -17.55
N LEU A 79 -10.17 4.21 -16.74
CA LEU A 79 -11.52 3.68 -16.92
C LEU A 79 -12.63 4.71 -16.64
N HIS A 80 -12.34 5.75 -15.86
CA HIS A 80 -13.32 6.76 -15.43
C HIS A 80 -13.04 8.16 -15.98
N ILE A 81 -12.12 8.28 -16.95
CA ILE A 81 -11.79 9.57 -17.57
C ILE A 81 -12.80 10.00 -18.64
N VAL A 82 -13.59 9.04 -19.16
CA VAL A 82 -14.62 9.30 -20.17
C VAL A 82 -15.92 9.78 -19.48
N PRO A 83 -16.48 10.94 -19.85
CA PRO A 83 -17.74 11.41 -19.27
C PRO A 83 -18.88 10.40 -19.51
N GLY A 84 -19.59 10.02 -18.45
CA GLY A 84 -20.77 9.13 -18.53
C GLY A 84 -20.54 7.67 -18.13
N THR A 85 -19.31 7.26 -17.77
CA THR A 85 -19.00 5.90 -17.29
C THR A 85 -19.32 5.66 -15.81
N GLY A 86 -19.87 6.66 -15.11
CA GLY A 86 -19.97 6.67 -13.65
C GLY A 86 -18.62 6.92 -12.96
N SER A 87 -18.60 6.96 -11.64
CA SER A 87 -17.38 7.02 -10.82
C SER A 87 -17.53 6.12 -9.60
N TYR A 88 -16.48 5.39 -9.22
CA TYR A 88 -16.48 4.57 -8.00
C TYR A 88 -16.00 5.38 -6.80
N GLY A 89 -16.84 5.47 -5.76
CA GLY A 89 -16.56 6.11 -4.47
C GLY A 89 -16.66 7.64 -4.46
N ASP A 90 -17.10 8.17 -3.32
CA ASP A 90 -17.22 9.62 -3.09
C ASP A 90 -15.86 10.34 -3.21
N PRO A 91 -15.81 11.53 -3.84
CA PRO A 91 -14.58 12.30 -3.97
C PRO A 91 -14.14 12.85 -2.60
N ALA A 92 -12.88 12.60 -2.24
CA ALA A 92 -12.24 13.21 -1.09
C ALA A 92 -11.41 14.41 -1.57
N PHE A 93 -11.70 15.60 -1.03
CA PHE A 93 -11.06 16.87 -1.46
C PHE A 93 -11.18 17.15 -2.97
N GLY A 94 -12.30 16.75 -3.59
CA GLY A 94 -12.57 16.99 -5.01
C GLY A 94 -11.89 16.03 -5.99
N MET A 95 -11.15 15.02 -5.50
CA MET A 95 -10.57 13.95 -6.32
C MET A 95 -10.98 12.58 -5.78
N HIS A 96 -11.18 11.60 -6.68
CA HIS A 96 -11.48 10.23 -6.26
C HIS A 96 -10.27 9.56 -5.60
N LEU A 97 -10.54 8.62 -4.69
CA LEU A 97 -9.52 7.93 -3.89
C LEU A 97 -8.47 7.20 -4.75
N TYR A 98 -8.85 6.70 -5.93
CA TYR A 98 -7.91 6.05 -6.85
C TYR A 98 -6.92 7.04 -7.51
N THR A 99 -7.30 8.31 -7.66
CA THR A 99 -6.38 9.37 -8.15
C THR A 99 -5.37 9.73 -7.07
N TRP A 100 -5.84 9.84 -5.82
CA TRP A 100 -4.96 10.01 -4.67
C TRP A 100 -3.98 8.85 -4.51
N ALA A 101 -4.45 7.60 -4.68
CA ALA A 101 -3.59 6.43 -4.61
C ALA A 101 -2.46 6.50 -5.66
N PHE A 102 -2.76 6.91 -6.89
CA PHE A 102 -1.75 7.10 -7.94
C PHE A 102 -0.69 8.14 -7.54
N ILE A 103 -1.13 9.30 -7.04
CA ILE A 103 -0.21 10.37 -6.57
C ILE A 103 0.69 9.84 -5.44
N VAL A 104 0.11 9.12 -4.48
CA VAL A 104 0.87 8.54 -3.35
C VAL A 104 1.92 7.55 -3.86
N PHE A 105 1.59 6.66 -4.79
CA PHE A 105 2.57 5.72 -5.34
C PHE A 105 3.69 6.41 -6.10
N VAL A 106 3.39 7.41 -6.94
CA VAL A 106 4.43 8.21 -7.63
C VAL A 106 5.33 8.90 -6.61
N THR A 107 4.76 9.47 -5.55
CA THR A 107 5.52 10.15 -4.50
C THR A 107 6.43 9.17 -3.74
N ILE A 108 5.93 7.96 -3.43
CA ILE A 108 6.72 6.88 -2.82
C ILE A 108 7.88 6.48 -3.73
N THR A 109 7.63 6.27 -5.02
CA THR A 109 8.67 5.91 -5.99
C THR A 109 9.77 6.97 -6.04
N LEU A 110 9.40 8.25 -6.13
CA LEU A 110 10.36 9.36 -6.12
C LEU A 110 11.12 9.43 -4.79
N ALA A 111 10.44 9.27 -3.66
CA ALA A 111 11.08 9.28 -2.35
C ALA A 111 12.10 8.14 -2.20
N ILE A 112 11.76 6.92 -2.60
CA ILE A 112 12.70 5.78 -2.57
C ILE A 112 13.88 6.02 -3.53
N ALA A 113 13.63 6.56 -4.72
CA ALA A 113 14.69 6.91 -5.67
C ALA A 113 15.67 7.94 -5.07
N VAL A 114 15.16 8.97 -4.39
CA VAL A 114 15.98 9.95 -3.67
C VAL A 114 16.78 9.29 -2.55
N VAL A 115 16.15 8.43 -1.76
CA VAL A 115 16.83 7.70 -0.68
C VAL A 115 17.97 6.84 -1.22
N LEU A 116 17.80 6.18 -2.37
CA LEU A 116 18.84 5.34 -2.97
C LEU A 116 20.12 6.10 -3.36
N PHE A 117 20.09 7.43 -3.50
CA PHE A 117 21.31 8.22 -3.73
C PHE A 117 22.23 8.32 -2.50
N PHE A 118 21.71 8.08 -1.29
CA PHE A 118 22.48 8.17 -0.05
C PHE A 118 23.11 6.82 0.28
N GLN A 119 24.32 6.55 -0.22
CA GLN A 119 24.94 5.22 -0.10
C GLN A 119 25.39 4.88 1.32
N ASP A 120 25.77 5.89 2.12
CA ASP A 120 26.24 5.74 3.51
C ASP A 120 25.22 5.03 4.43
N GLN A 121 23.95 5.00 4.04
CA GLN A 121 22.93 4.31 4.81
C GLN A 121 23.06 2.78 4.75
N PHE A 122 23.75 2.21 3.76
CA PHE A 122 23.85 0.76 3.56
C PHE A 122 25.01 0.11 4.30
N ASP A 123 25.84 0.90 4.98
CA ASP A 123 26.97 0.41 5.75
C ASP A 123 26.51 -0.45 6.94
N GLU A 124 27.28 -1.50 7.24
CA GLU A 124 26.93 -2.42 8.33
C GLU A 124 27.00 -1.71 9.69
N PRO A 125 25.91 -1.77 10.49
CA PRO A 125 25.92 -1.15 11.81
C PRO A 125 26.95 -1.81 12.74
N THR A 126 27.82 -1.00 13.32
CA THR A 126 28.82 -1.45 14.32
C THR A 126 28.24 -1.64 15.71
N ALA A 127 27.03 -1.13 15.97
CA ALA A 127 26.33 -1.21 17.25
C ALA A 127 24.93 -1.81 17.10
N PRO A 128 24.43 -2.53 18.13
CA PRO A 128 23.06 -3.05 18.11
C PRO A 128 22.03 -1.91 18.05
N PRO A 129 20.89 -2.12 17.36
CA PRO A 129 19.88 -1.09 17.22
C PRO A 129 19.23 -0.75 18.58
N PRO A 130 18.85 0.53 18.79
CA PRO A 130 18.12 0.94 19.99
C PRO A 130 16.81 0.14 20.18
N ALA A 131 16.42 -0.09 21.43
CA ALA A 131 15.18 -0.82 21.76
C ALA A 131 13.93 -0.24 21.07
N ALA A 132 13.87 1.08 20.89
CA ALA A 132 12.78 1.75 20.17
C ALA A 132 12.66 1.31 18.70
N VAL A 133 13.80 1.13 18.01
CA VAL A 133 13.81 0.66 16.61
C VAL A 133 13.32 -0.78 16.53
N ARG A 134 13.73 -1.63 17.49
CA ARG A 134 13.26 -3.02 17.59
C ARG A 134 11.75 -3.10 17.85
N TRP A 135 11.22 -2.28 18.77
CA TRP A 135 9.78 -2.22 19.02
C TRP A 135 9.01 -1.74 17.79
N MET A 136 9.50 -0.70 17.12
CA MET A 136 8.91 -0.21 15.88
C MET A 136 8.91 -1.29 14.78
N ALA A 137 9.99 -2.07 14.66
CA ALA A 137 10.07 -3.20 13.74
C ALA A 137 8.93 -4.22 13.97
N ILE A 138 8.70 -4.58 15.23
CA ILE A 138 7.64 -5.52 15.63
C ILE A 138 6.26 -4.93 15.30
N VAL A 139 6.01 -3.67 15.66
CA VAL A 139 4.71 -3.01 15.40
C VAL A 139 4.42 -2.93 13.90
N VAL A 140 5.40 -2.51 13.10
CA VAL A 140 5.26 -2.41 11.65
C VAL A 140 5.00 -3.79 11.03
N MET A 141 5.75 -4.82 11.44
CA MET A 141 5.52 -6.18 10.93
C MET A 141 4.16 -6.75 11.33
N ALA A 142 3.75 -6.55 12.59
CA ALA A 142 2.44 -6.99 13.06
C ALA A 142 1.31 -6.31 12.29
N ALA A 143 1.41 -4.99 12.07
CA ALA A 143 0.45 -4.22 11.28
C ALA A 143 0.40 -4.70 9.83
N GLY A 144 1.56 -4.92 9.20
CA GLY A 144 1.65 -5.43 7.83
C GLY A 144 1.04 -6.82 7.67
N LEU A 145 1.33 -7.74 8.59
CA LEU A 145 0.75 -9.09 8.59
C LEU A 145 -0.77 -9.06 8.81
N PHE A 146 -1.25 -8.22 9.74
CA PHE A 146 -2.67 -8.03 9.96
C PHE A 146 -3.37 -7.51 8.70
N LEU A 147 -2.84 -6.46 8.07
CA LEU A 147 -3.41 -5.87 6.86
C LEU A 147 -3.36 -6.83 5.67
N ALA A 148 -2.29 -7.62 5.53
CA ALA A 148 -2.18 -8.66 4.52
C ALA A 148 -3.24 -9.76 4.73
N GLY A 149 -3.44 -10.18 5.98
CA GLY A 149 -4.50 -11.12 6.35
C GLY A 149 -5.89 -10.57 6.02
N ALA A 150 -6.18 -9.34 6.43
CA ALA A 150 -7.43 -8.66 6.11
C ALA A 150 -7.66 -8.53 4.60
N ASN A 151 -6.62 -8.18 3.83
CA ASN A 151 -6.72 -8.05 2.37
C ASN A 151 -6.96 -9.41 1.70
N THR A 152 -6.32 -10.46 2.21
CA THR A 152 -6.54 -11.83 1.74
C THR A 152 -7.97 -12.29 2.02
N ILE A 153 -8.45 -12.10 3.25
CA ILE A 153 -9.80 -12.49 3.66
C ILE A 153 -10.85 -11.74 2.83
N THR A 154 -10.72 -10.42 2.69
CA THR A 154 -11.67 -9.64 1.89
C THR A 154 -11.63 -10.00 0.41
N THR A 155 -10.45 -10.31 -0.14
CA THR A 155 -10.33 -10.81 -1.51
C THR A 155 -11.02 -12.17 -1.69
N LEU A 156 -10.88 -13.09 -0.73
CA LEU A 156 -11.53 -14.40 -0.76
C LEU A 156 -13.06 -14.30 -0.61
N LEU A 157 -13.54 -13.36 0.21
CA LEU A 157 -14.99 -13.12 0.36
C LEU A 157 -15.59 -12.50 -0.90
N GLU A 158 -14.86 -11.63 -1.59
CA GLU A 158 -15.36 -10.97 -2.80
C GLU A 158 -15.27 -11.87 -4.04
N CYS A 159 -14.14 -12.56 -4.21
CA CYS A 159 -13.79 -13.24 -5.46
C CYS A 159 -13.84 -14.77 -5.35
N GLY A 160 -14.00 -15.32 -4.13
CA GLY A 160 -13.86 -16.75 -3.89
C GLY A 160 -12.46 -17.25 -4.24
N VAL A 161 -12.39 -18.45 -4.81
CA VAL A 161 -11.15 -19.06 -5.34
C VAL A 161 -10.89 -18.75 -6.82
N GLY A 162 -11.78 -17.98 -7.46
CA GLY A 162 -11.75 -17.68 -8.89
C GLY A 162 -11.35 -16.23 -9.20
N ALA A 163 -11.51 -15.83 -10.47
CA ALA A 163 -11.34 -14.44 -10.87
C ALA A 163 -12.50 -13.58 -10.33
N CYS A 164 -12.17 -12.38 -9.82
CA CYS A 164 -13.18 -11.44 -9.34
C CYS A 164 -14.12 -11.00 -10.47
N PRO A 165 -15.44 -10.90 -10.23
CA PRO A 165 -16.35 -10.27 -11.18
C PRO A 165 -16.01 -8.77 -11.35
N ASP A 166 -16.16 -8.24 -12.57
CA ASP A 166 -15.75 -6.86 -12.90
C ASP A 166 -16.56 -5.77 -12.15
N ASN A 167 -17.79 -6.08 -11.73
CA ASN A 167 -18.68 -5.18 -10.97
C ASN A 167 -19.50 -5.96 -9.92
N PRO A 168 -18.95 -6.21 -8.71
CA PRO A 168 -19.72 -6.81 -7.64
C PRO A 168 -20.70 -5.80 -7.04
N THR A 169 -21.95 -6.22 -6.82
CA THR A 169 -22.97 -5.43 -6.12
C THR A 169 -23.25 -5.95 -4.71
N THR A 170 -22.69 -7.10 -4.34
CA THR A 170 -22.90 -7.80 -3.07
C THR A 170 -21.71 -8.73 -2.76
N TYR A 171 -21.35 -8.84 -1.48
CA TYR A 171 -20.46 -9.91 -0.99
C TYR A 171 -21.15 -11.29 -1.16
N LEU A 172 -20.36 -12.34 -1.41
CA LEU A 172 -20.84 -13.73 -1.50
C LEU A 172 -21.20 -14.34 -0.14
#